data_AF-A0A6I6NDA8-F1
#
_entry.id   AF-A0A6I6NDA8-F1
#
_cell.length_a   1.000
_cell.length_b   1.000
_cell.length_c   1.000
_cell.angle_alpha   90.00
_cell.angle_beta   90.00
_cell.angle_gamma   90.00
#
_symmetry.space_group_name_H-M   'P 1'
#
loop_
_entity.id
_entity.type
_entity.pdbx_description
1 polymer ?
#
loop_
_entity_poly.entity_id
_entity_poly.type
_entity_poly.pdbx_seq_one_letter_code
_entity_poly.pdbx_strand_id
1 'polypeptide(L)'
;MRSDLSALLVNATDDPRTTYRGAETVHRNWPGSRLVTLRGADQHAVYGAFASPCVDATVNAYFASGHLPAGDVTRSRPPAA
;
A
#
# COMPACT_ATOMS: atom_id res chain seq x y z
N MET A 1 -6.44 9.97 -14.63
CA MET A 1 -5.14 10.18 -13.94
C MET A 1 -4.02 10.15 -14.98
N ARG A 2 -2.86 10.74 -14.67
CA ARG A 2 -1.70 10.74 -15.57
C ARG A 2 -1.11 9.34 -15.67
N SER A 3 -1.25 8.71 -16.84
CA SER A 3 -0.76 7.35 -17.08
C SER A 3 0.77 7.25 -17.18
N ASP A 4 1.43 8.39 -17.37
CA ASP A 4 2.88 8.53 -17.49
C ASP A 4 3.60 8.71 -16.14
N LEU A 5 2.84 8.80 -15.04
CA LEU A 5 3.39 8.86 -13.68
C LEU A 5 3.18 7.53 -12.96
N SER A 6 4.24 7.06 -12.32
CA SER A 6 4.22 5.89 -11.42
C SER A 6 3.79 6.29 -10.02
N ALA A 7 3.05 5.42 -9.33
CA ALA A 7 2.67 5.63 -7.94
C ALA A 7 2.66 4.33 -7.12
N LEU A 8 3.11 4.41 -5.88
CA LEU A 8 2.96 3.33 -4.90
C LEU A 8 1.80 3.70 -3.97
N LEU A 9 0.71 2.93 -4.05
CA LEU A 9 -0.44 3.04 -3.16
C LEU A 9 -0.23 2.08 -1.99
N VAL A 10 -0.57 2.51 -0.78
CA VAL A 10 -0.36 1.73 0.44
C VAL A 10 -1.62 1.80 1.29
N ASN A 11 -2.31 0.66 1.45
CA ASN A 11 -3.59 0.62 2.14
C ASN A 11 -3.76 -0.65 2.97
N ALA A 12 -4.44 -0.51 4.10
CA ALA A 12 -4.88 -1.63 4.91
C ALA A 12 -6.31 -2.04 4.52
N THR A 13 -6.64 -3.33 4.67
CA THR A 13 -7.98 -3.83 4.29
C THR A 13 -9.10 -3.27 5.15
N ASP A 14 -8.81 -2.98 6.42
CA ASP A 14 -9.81 -2.61 7.42
C ASP A 14 -9.68 -1.14 7.86
N ASP A 15 -8.93 -0.31 7.10
CA ASP A 15 -8.77 1.13 7.38
C ASP A 15 -10.14 1.86 7.30
N PRO A 16 -10.63 2.44 8.41
CA PRO A 16 -11.94 3.08 8.46
C PRO A 16 -11.95 4.50 7.85
N ARG A 17 -10.78 5.12 7.66
CA ARG A 17 -10.65 6.50 7.16
C ARG A 17 -10.41 6.54 5.66
N THR A 18 -9.55 5.66 5.15
CA THR A 18 -9.30 5.49 3.71
C THR A 18 -9.53 4.06 3.28
N THR A 19 -10.80 3.76 2.98
CA THR A 19 -11.26 2.40 2.70
C THR A 19 -10.47 1.71 1.59
N TYR A 20 -10.23 0.41 1.78
CA TYR A 20 -9.53 -0.42 0.79
C TYR A 20 -10.20 -0.42 -0.58
N ARG A 21 -11.54 -0.49 -0.62
CA ARG A 21 -12.31 -0.39 -1.87
C ARG A 21 -12.05 0.93 -2.62
N GLY A 22 -11.84 2.02 -1.89
CA GLY A 22 -11.45 3.31 -2.47
C GLY A 22 -10.06 3.22 -3.12
N ALA A 23 -9.10 2.60 -2.43
CA ALA A 23 -7.76 2.37 -2.96
C ALA A 23 -7.76 1.51 -4.23
N GLU A 24 -8.54 0.43 -4.26
CA GLU A 24 -8.69 -0.40 -5.47
C GLU A 24 -9.27 0.40 -6.64
N THR A 25 -10.18 1.32 -6.36
CA THR A 25 -10.77 2.20 -7.38
C THR A 25 -9.73 3.17 -7.93
N VAL A 26 -8.89 3.76 -7.07
CA VAL A 26 -7.76 4.59 -7.50
C VAL A 26 -6.78 3.77 -8.34
N HIS A 27 -6.41 2.57 -7.87
CA HIS A 27 -5.48 1.69 -8.55
C HIS A 27 -5.96 1.34 -9.97
N ARG A 28 -7.22 0.92 -10.13
CA ARG A 28 -7.82 0.63 -11.46
C ARG A 28 -7.82 1.83 -12.40
N ASN A 29 -7.98 3.04 -11.86
CA ASN A 29 -7.99 4.28 -12.65
C ASN A 29 -6.59 4.87 -12.88
N TRP A 30 -5.55 4.26 -12.30
CA TRP A 30 -4.14 4.67 -12.42
C TRP A 30 -3.25 3.47 -12.82
N PRO A 31 -3.19 3.10 -14.10
CA PRO A 31 -2.50 1.89 -14.57
C PRO A 31 -1.00 1.81 -14.24
N GLY A 32 -0.34 2.96 -14.10
CA GLY A 32 1.07 3.07 -13.67
C GLY A 32 1.28 2.83 -12.17
N SER A 33 0.23 2.57 -11.40
CA SER A 33 0.34 2.35 -9.96
C SER A 33 0.61 0.89 -9.58
N ARG A 34 1.10 0.70 -8.37
CA ARG A 34 1.13 -0.58 -7.66
C ARG A 34 0.50 -0.42 -6.29
N LEU A 35 -0.23 -1.45 -5.86
CA LEU A 35 -0.93 -1.46 -4.58
C LEU A 35 -0.24 -2.39 -3.58
N VAL A 36 0.17 -1.83 -2.45
CA VAL A 36 0.59 -2.58 -1.26
C VAL A 36 -0.63 -2.70 -0.34
N THR A 37 -1.03 -3.95 -0.08
CA THR A 37 -2.17 -4.32 0.75
C THR A 37 -1.70 -4.95 2.06
N LEU A 38 -2.08 -4.35 3.19
CA LEU A 38 -1.90 -4.93 4.53
C LEU A 38 -3.22 -5.46 5.06
N ARG A 39 -3.33 -6.78 5.20
CA ARG A 39 -4.51 -7.46 5.76
C ARG A 39 -4.47 -7.52 7.28
N GLY A 40 -5.62 -7.50 7.94
CA GLY A 40 -5.72 -7.63 9.40
C GLY A 40 -5.21 -6.39 10.14
N ALA A 41 -5.35 -5.24 9.50
CA ALA A 41 -4.99 -3.94 10.04
C ALA A 41 -6.14 -2.97 9.79
N ASP A 42 -6.70 -2.48 10.89
CA ASP A 42 -7.78 -1.50 11.01
C ASP A 42 -7.24 -0.07 11.15
N GLN A 43 -5.96 0.12 10.84
CA GLN A 43 -5.25 1.37 11.10
C GLN A 43 -5.10 2.19 9.83
N HIS A 44 -5.24 3.50 9.99
CA HIS A 44 -4.89 4.48 8.96
C HIS A 44 -3.41 4.85 9.06
N ALA A 45 -2.77 5.13 7.92
CA ALA A 45 -1.34 5.45 7.82
C ALA A 45 -0.40 4.31 8.29
N VAL A 46 -0.49 3.15 7.61
CA VAL A 46 0.30 1.94 7.91
C VAL A 46 1.77 1.98 7.47
N TYR A 47 2.22 3.11 6.93
CA TYR A 47 3.63 3.40 6.70
C TYR A 47 4.07 4.51 7.68
N GLY A 48 5.16 4.27 8.42
CA GLY A 48 5.77 5.25 9.33
C GLY A 48 5.04 5.50 10.65
N ALA A 49 3.70 5.43 10.70
CA ALA A 49 2.93 5.60 11.94
C ALA A 49 2.52 4.25 12.54
N PHE A 50 1.62 3.50 11.88
CA PHE A 50 1.25 2.14 12.29
C PHE A 50 2.08 1.12 11.53
N ALA A 51 3.40 1.20 11.77
CA ALA A 51 4.43 0.48 11.05
C ALA A 51 4.15 -1.02 10.91
N SER A 52 4.42 -1.53 9.72
CA SER A 52 4.45 -2.96 9.42
C SER A 52 5.78 -3.24 8.73
N PRO A 53 6.63 -4.15 9.25
CA PRO A 53 7.96 -4.39 8.69
C PRO A 53 7.94 -4.66 7.18
N CYS A 54 6.88 -5.30 6.68
CA CYS A 54 6.76 -5.52 5.25
C CYS A 54 6.36 -4.28 4.46
N VAL A 55 5.40 -3.50 4.97
CA VAL A 55 5.00 -2.24 4.31
C VAL A 55 6.20 -1.31 4.27
N ASP A 56 6.88 -1.13 5.40
CA ASP A 56 8.05 -0.27 5.52
C ASP A 56 9.17 -0.71 4.59
N ALA A 57 9.48 -2.01 4.53
CA ALA A 57 10.50 -2.52 3.60
C ALA A 57 10.14 -2.26 2.13
N THR A 58 8.87 -2.40 1.75
CA THR A 58 8.42 -2.18 0.37
C THR A 58 8.50 -0.69 0.00
N VAL A 59 8.01 0.17 0.88
CA VAL A 59 8.02 1.63 0.67
C VAL A 59 9.46 2.17 0.65
N ASN A 60 10.31 1.71 1.58
CA ASN A 60 11.72 2.12 1.63
C ASN A 60 12.50 1.63 0.41
N ALA A 61 12.24 0.43 -0.10
CA ALA A 61 12.85 -0.06 -1.34
C ALA A 61 12.45 0.82 -2.55
N TYR A 62 11.18 1.24 -2.61
CA TYR A 62 10.73 2.19 -3.63
C TYR A 62 11.44 3.54 -3.51
N PHE A 63 11.54 4.12 -2.31
CA PHE A 63 12.25 5.39 -2.12
C PHE A 63 13.74 5.29 -2.41
N ALA A 64 14.40 4.20 -2.04
CA ALA A 64 15.83 4.01 -2.25
C ALA A 64 16.18 3.80 -3.74
N SER A 65 15.31 3.12 -4.49
CA SER A 65 15.60 2.73 -5.88
C SER A 65 14.88 3.58 -6.92
N GLY A 66 13.78 4.25 -6.58
CA GLY A 66 12.85 4.84 -7.51
C GLY A 66 12.00 3.84 -8.30
N HIS A 67 12.14 2.52 -8.05
CA HIS A 67 11.46 1.47 -8.79
C HIS A 67 10.28 0.91 -8.00
N LEU A 68 9.12 0.82 -8.66
CA LEU A 68 7.96 0.13 -8.10
C LEU A 68 8.22 -1.40 -8.02
N PRO A 69 7.54 -2.12 -7.11
CA PRO A 69 7.53 -3.57 -7.15
C PRO A 69 6.96 -4.08 -8.48
N ALA A 70 7.40 -5.27 -8.90
CA ALA A 70 6.99 -5.85 -10.20
C ALA A 70 5.46 -5.97 -10.33
N GLY A 71 4.78 -6.25 -9.21
CA GLY A 71 3.33 -6.33 -9.11
C GLY A 71 2.85 -5.84 -7.74
N ASP A 72 1.54 -5.95 -7.53
CA ASP A 72 0.93 -5.64 -6.25
C ASP A 72 1.46 -6.58 -5.16
N VAL A 73 1.55 -6.05 -3.95
CA VAL A 73 2.10 -6.76 -2.80
C VAL A 73 1.00 -6.92 -1.78
N THR A 74 0.69 -8.15 -1.39
CA THR A 74 -0.29 -8.42 -0.31
C THR A 74 0.39 -9.16 0.83
N ARG A 75 0.15 -8.68 2.06
CA ARG A 75 0.71 -9.25 3.29
C ARG A 75 -0.32 -9.19 4.41
N SER A 76 -0.16 -10.05 5.41
CA SER A 76 -1.00 -10.04 6.61
C SER A 76 -0.22 -9.52 7.80
N ARG A 77 -0.86 -8.69 8.63
CA ARG A 77 -0.36 -8.36 9.96
C ARG A 77 -0.53 -9.59 10.86
N PRO A 78 0.46 -9.92 11.70
CA PRO A 78 0.26 -10.92 12.75
C PRO A 78 -0.89 -10.52 13.67
N PRO A 79 -1.64 -11.48 14.25
CA PRO A 79 -2.61 -11.16 15.28
C PRO A 79 -1.93 -10.46 16.46
N ALA A 80 -2.65 -9.53 17.10
CA ALA A 80 -2.22 -8.99 18.38
C ALA A 80 -2.20 -10.13 19.42
N ALA A 81 -1.17 -10.15 20.26
CA ALA A 81 -1.09 -11.07 21.39
C ALA A 81 -2.13 -10.72 22.46
#